data_AF-A0A7K2JCR3-F1
#
_entry.id   AF-A0A7K2JCR3-F1
#
_cell.length_a   1.000
_cell.length_b   1.000
_cell.length_c   1.000
_cell.angle_alpha   90.00
_cell.angle_beta   90.00
_cell.angle_gamma   90.00
#
_symmetry.space_group_name_H-M   'P 1'
#
loop_
_entity.id
_entity.type
_entity.pdbx_description
1 polymer ?
#
loop_
_entity_poly.entity_id
_entity_poly.type
_entity_poly.pdbx_seq_one_letter_code
_entity_poly.pdbx_strand_id
1 'polypeptide(L)'
;MDMQAAAERSDAILDAVLHEIRPELRWTHGPTTVGICDVSRRRVVMTEISAERRGNLLGVVDRFWRESGYRMTVVNNDAEFPAIYARTNDGFGVRLRIGGEGQAFFQVDTPCVRESEVADSTSRATAPLYEGMEFIPRPDIHSDFWSGGGG
;
A
#
# COMPACT_ATOMS: atom_id res chain seq x y z
N MET A 1 -22.69 -0.24 -4.28
CA MET A 1 -21.47 0.58 -4.25
C MET A 1 -21.18 1.02 -5.68
N ASP A 2 -20.76 2.26 -5.88
CA ASP A 2 -20.20 2.75 -7.14
C ASP A 2 -18.69 2.95 -7.03
N MET A 3 -18.04 3.34 -8.12
CA MET A 3 -16.59 3.48 -8.18
C MET A 3 -16.04 4.52 -7.20
N GLN A 4 -16.75 5.63 -6.97
CA GLN A 4 -16.35 6.64 -5.97
C GLN A 4 -16.38 6.06 -4.55
N ALA A 5 -17.48 5.44 -4.15
CA ALA A 5 -17.57 4.82 -2.83
C ALA A 5 -16.57 3.65 -2.65
N ALA A 6 -16.26 2.93 -3.73
CA ALA A 6 -15.23 1.89 -3.72
C ALA A 6 -13.81 2.47 -3.60
N ALA A 7 -13.54 3.62 -4.22
CA ALA A 7 -12.28 4.34 -4.09
C ALA A 7 -12.07 4.83 -2.65
N GLU A 8 -13.09 5.44 -2.04
CA GLU A 8 -13.06 5.89 -0.64
C GLU A 8 -12.85 4.71 0.34
N ARG A 9 -13.50 3.57 0.07
CA ARG A 9 -13.28 2.34 0.83
C ARG A 9 -11.84 1.84 0.70
N SER A 10 -11.26 1.91 -0.50
CA SER A 10 -9.86 1.58 -0.76
C SER A 10 -8.91 2.48 0.02
N ASP A 11 -9.17 3.79 0.05
CA ASP A 11 -8.40 4.76 0.82
C ASP A 11 -8.45 4.43 2.33
N ALA A 12 -9.62 4.10 2.87
CA ALA A 12 -9.75 3.67 4.26
C ALA A 12 -8.99 2.37 4.59
N ILE A 13 -8.94 1.41 3.67
CA ILE A 13 -8.15 0.17 3.83
C ILE A 13 -6.65 0.48 3.87
N LEU A 14 -6.18 1.34 2.97
CA LEU A 14 -4.78 1.77 2.90
C LEU A 14 -4.36 2.53 4.15
N ASP A 15 -5.20 3.48 4.59
CA ASP A 15 -4.92 4.31 5.75
C ASP A 15 -4.90 3.46 7.03
N ALA A 16 -5.77 2.45 7.17
CA ALA A 16 -5.81 1.55 8.32
C ALA A 16 -4.52 0.74 8.45
N VAL A 17 -4.02 0.12 7.37
CA VAL A 17 -2.77 -0.67 7.44
C VAL A 17 -1.55 0.22 7.69
N LEU A 18 -1.50 1.42 7.10
CA LEU A 18 -0.40 2.36 7.34
C LEU A 18 -0.42 2.90 8.77
N HIS A 19 -1.60 3.09 9.37
CA HIS A 19 -1.72 3.50 10.76
C HIS A 19 -1.25 2.42 11.75
N GLU A 20 -1.43 1.15 11.43
CA GLU A 20 -0.99 0.04 12.28
C GLU A 20 0.54 -0.09 12.34
N ILE A 21 1.24 0.32 11.28
CA ILE A 21 2.69 0.14 11.20
C ILE A 21 3.40 1.10 12.16
N ARG A 22 4.22 0.53 13.04
CA ARG A 22 5.04 1.24 14.03
C ARG A 22 6.50 0.77 13.98
N PRO A 23 7.49 1.69 13.91
CA PRO A 23 7.35 3.15 13.72
C PRO A 23 6.62 3.52 12.42
N GLU A 24 6.04 4.71 12.36
CA GLU A 24 5.24 5.13 11.19
C GLU A 24 6.10 5.20 9.91
N LEU A 25 5.55 4.69 8.81
CA LEU A 25 6.13 4.86 7.48
C LEU A 25 5.66 6.16 6.85
N ARG A 26 6.58 6.87 6.20
CA ARG A 26 6.30 8.05 5.40
C ARG A 26 5.96 7.63 3.99
N TRP A 27 4.88 8.16 3.43
CA TRP A 27 4.34 7.72 2.13
C TRP A 27 3.69 8.85 1.35
N THR A 28 3.60 8.67 0.04
CA THR A 28 2.91 9.58 -0.89
C THR A 28 1.89 8.83 -1.75
N HIS A 29 0.99 9.55 -2.41
CA HIS A 29 0.01 8.92 -3.31
C HIS A 29 0.71 8.29 -4.50
N GLY A 30 0.33 7.06 -4.83
CA GLY A 30 0.64 6.44 -6.11
C GLY A 30 -0.45 6.72 -7.15
N PRO A 31 -0.27 6.21 -8.38
CA PRO A 31 -1.29 6.35 -9.42
C PRO A 31 -2.63 5.74 -8.98
N THR A 32 -3.71 6.45 -9.30
CA THR A 32 -5.05 5.88 -9.34
C THR A 32 -5.30 5.33 -10.74
N THR A 33 -5.78 4.10 -10.86
CA THR A 33 -6.20 3.52 -12.14
C THR A 33 -7.70 3.31 -12.11
N VAL A 34 -8.39 3.81 -13.12
CA VAL A 34 -9.85 3.71 -13.28
C VAL A 34 -10.09 2.79 -14.48
N GLY A 35 -10.66 1.62 -14.21
CA GLY A 35 -11.12 0.65 -15.20
C GLY A 35 -12.58 0.90 -15.62
N ILE A 36 -13.17 -0.07 -16.32
CA ILE A 36 -14.58 0.02 -16.76
C ILE A 36 -15.55 -0.08 -15.58
N CYS A 37 -15.19 -0.85 -14.56
CA CYS A 37 -16.02 -1.01 -13.36
C CYS A 37 -15.20 -1.17 -12.08
N ASP A 38 -13.88 -0.98 -12.13
CA ASP A 38 -12.96 -1.18 -11.03
C ASP A 38 -12.02 0.01 -10.86
N VAL A 39 -11.50 0.19 -9.65
CA VAL A 39 -10.55 1.24 -9.31
C VAL A 39 -9.37 0.60 -8.59
N SER A 40 -8.17 1.12 -8.84
CA SER A 40 -6.98 0.81 -8.07
C SER A 40 -6.47 2.05 -7.37
N ARG A 41 -6.28 1.98 -6.05
CA ARG A 41 -5.62 3.02 -5.24
C ARG A 41 -4.27 2.50 -4.76
N ARG A 42 -3.23 3.34 -4.85
CA ARG A 42 -1.87 2.98 -4.42
C ARG A 42 -1.29 4.01 -3.45
N ARG A 43 -0.54 3.55 -2.45
CA ARG A 43 0.41 4.36 -1.66
C ARG A 43 1.83 3.88 -1.94
N VAL A 44 2.74 4.84 -2.09
CA VAL A 44 4.17 4.59 -2.30
C VAL A 44 4.91 5.00 -1.03
N VAL A 45 5.64 4.07 -0.43
CA VAL A 45 6.43 4.34 0.76
C VAL A 45 7.70 5.09 0.36
N MET A 46 7.93 6.21 1.03
CA MET A 46 9.11 7.07 0.88
C MET A 46 10.12 6.86 2.02
N THR A 47 9.73 6.16 3.09
CA THR A 47 10.68 5.68 4.10
C THR A 47 11.59 4.60 3.53
N GLU A 48 12.89 4.75 3.73
CA GLU A 48 13.88 3.74 3.36
C GLU A 48 13.70 2.51 4.26
N ILE A 49 13.54 1.33 3.65
CA ILE A 49 13.43 0.06 4.37
C ILE A 49 14.62 -0.81 4.00
N SER A 50 15.49 -1.07 4.97
CA SER A 50 16.65 -1.93 4.81
C SER A 50 16.24 -3.36 4.44
N ALA A 51 17.14 -4.11 3.80
CA ALA A 51 16.86 -5.47 3.38
C ALA A 51 16.43 -6.35 4.57
N GLU A 52 17.06 -6.16 5.72
CA GLU A 52 16.81 -6.85 6.98
C GLU A 52 15.44 -6.52 7.58
N ARG A 53 14.88 -5.34 7.28
CA ARG A 53 13.59 -4.88 7.80
C ARG A 53 12.40 -5.19 6.90
N ARG A 54 12.61 -5.57 5.64
CA ARG A 54 11.52 -5.95 4.71
C ARG A 54 10.66 -7.08 5.28
N GLY A 55 11.28 -8.17 5.72
CA GLY A 55 10.56 -9.30 6.32
C GLY A 55 9.71 -8.90 7.54
N ASN A 56 10.21 -7.97 8.37
CA ASN A 56 9.47 -7.45 9.52
C ASN A 56 8.23 -6.67 9.07
N LEU A 57 8.37 -5.80 8.06
CA LEU A 57 7.23 -5.07 7.49
C LEU A 57 6.15 -6.02 6.95
N LEU A 58 6.55 -7.02 6.16
CA LEU A 58 5.62 -8.03 5.65
C LEU A 58 4.91 -8.77 6.79
N GLY A 59 5.63 -9.14 7.85
CA GLY A 59 5.06 -9.84 9.01
C GLY A 59 4.08 -9.00 9.83
N VAL A 60 4.32 -7.69 9.97
CA VAL A 60 3.36 -6.77 10.62
C VAL A 60 2.06 -6.69 9.81
N VAL A 61 2.18 -6.53 8.49
CA VAL A 61 1.03 -6.38 7.60
C VAL A 61 0.23 -7.69 7.45
N ASP A 62 0.90 -8.84 7.30
CA ASP A 62 0.24 -10.16 7.26
C ASP A 62 -0.60 -10.39 8.54
N ARG A 63 -0.03 -10.10 9.71
CA ARG A 63 -0.72 -10.23 10.99
C ARG A 63 -1.94 -9.32 11.07
N PHE A 64 -1.77 -8.03 10.78
CA PHE A 64 -2.86 -7.05 10.81
C PHE A 64 -4.02 -7.46 9.89
N TRP A 65 -3.71 -7.90 8.66
CA TRP A 65 -4.73 -8.35 7.73
C TRP A 65 -5.46 -9.60 8.21
N ARG A 66 -4.76 -10.59 8.78
CA ARG A 66 -5.40 -11.77 9.37
C ARG A 66 -6.30 -11.42 10.54
N GLU A 67 -5.84 -10.57 11.45
CA GLU A 67 -6.62 -10.09 12.60
C GLU A 67 -7.83 -9.27 12.16
N SER A 68 -7.72 -8.54 11.05
CA SER A 68 -8.82 -7.83 10.39
C SER A 68 -9.78 -8.74 9.61
N GLY A 69 -9.56 -10.06 9.64
CA GLY A 69 -10.41 -11.06 8.98
C GLY A 69 -10.19 -11.16 7.47
N TYR A 70 -9.07 -10.67 6.94
CA TYR A 70 -8.76 -10.76 5.51
C TYR A 70 -8.30 -12.17 5.19
N ARG A 71 -8.66 -12.65 4.00
CA ARG A 71 -8.22 -13.94 3.49
C ARG A 71 -6.91 -13.76 2.73
N MET A 72 -5.81 -14.26 3.27
CA MET A 72 -4.54 -14.31 2.54
C MET A 72 -4.68 -15.16 1.28
N THR A 73 -4.21 -14.65 0.13
CA THR A 73 -4.34 -15.32 -1.17
C THR A 73 -3.01 -15.81 -1.70
N VAL A 74 -1.95 -14.98 -1.61
CA VAL A 74 -0.62 -15.30 -2.11
C VAL A 74 0.42 -14.70 -1.16
N VAL A 75 1.48 -15.47 -0.91
CA VAL A 75 2.71 -15.01 -0.26
C VAL A 75 3.86 -15.28 -1.22
N ASN A 76 4.50 -14.23 -1.71
CA ASN A 76 5.72 -14.29 -2.53
C ASN A 76 6.94 -14.11 -1.62
N ASN A 77 7.72 -15.16 -1.46
CA ASN A 77 8.92 -15.18 -0.63
C ASN A 77 10.20 -14.90 -1.43
N ASP A 78 10.08 -14.25 -2.59
CA ASP A 78 11.24 -13.79 -3.35
C ASP A 78 12.14 -12.90 -2.47
N ALA A 79 13.45 -13.13 -2.52
CA ALA A 79 14.41 -12.44 -1.65
C ALA A 79 14.54 -10.94 -2.01
N GLU A 80 14.34 -10.58 -3.27
CA GLU A 80 14.49 -9.21 -3.77
C GLU A 80 13.14 -8.48 -3.82
N PHE A 81 12.09 -9.18 -4.26
CA PHE A 81 10.74 -8.65 -4.47
C PHE A 81 9.66 -9.38 -3.63
N PRO A 82 9.82 -9.47 -2.30
CA PRO A 82 8.83 -10.13 -1.46
C PRO A 82 7.49 -9.39 -1.53
N ALA A 83 6.40 -10.15 -1.40
CA ALA A 83 5.06 -9.62 -1.51
C ALA A 83 4.02 -10.46 -0.75
N ILE A 84 2.98 -9.82 -0.26
CA ILE A 84 1.80 -10.50 0.27
C ILE A 84 0.54 -9.92 -0.34
N TYR A 85 -0.42 -10.80 -0.57
CA TYR A 85 -1.70 -10.50 -1.17
C TYR A 85 -2.80 -11.09 -0.29
N ALA A 86 -3.86 -10.34 -0.11
CA ALA A 86 -5.04 -10.77 0.62
C ALA A 86 -6.31 -10.25 -0.06
N ARG A 87 -7.45 -10.71 0.43
CA ARG A 87 -8.76 -10.21 0.03
C ARG A 87 -9.61 -9.93 1.26
N THR A 88 -10.25 -8.77 1.29
CA THR A 88 -11.23 -8.42 2.31
C THR A 88 -12.52 -9.23 2.14
N ASN A 89 -13.40 -9.22 3.15
CA ASN A 89 -14.69 -9.93 3.07
C ASN A 89 -15.63 -9.34 2.02
N ASP A 90 -15.56 -8.03 1.79
CA ASP A 90 -16.29 -7.29 0.75
C ASP A 90 -15.63 -7.36 -0.64
N GLY A 91 -14.57 -8.16 -0.79
CA GLY A 91 -14.04 -8.57 -2.09
C GLY A 91 -12.88 -7.73 -2.64
N PHE A 92 -12.40 -6.74 -1.90
CA PHE A 92 -11.27 -5.90 -2.31
C PHE A 92 -9.96 -6.70 -2.25
N GLY A 93 -9.21 -6.69 -3.34
CA GLY A 93 -7.85 -7.21 -3.36
C GLY A 93 -6.91 -6.23 -2.68
N VAL A 94 -6.09 -6.69 -1.76
CA VAL A 94 -5.07 -5.85 -1.10
C VAL A 94 -3.70 -6.48 -1.30
N ARG A 95 -2.68 -5.64 -1.48
CA ARG A 95 -1.31 -6.12 -1.65
C ARG A 95 -0.28 -5.16 -1.08
N LEU A 96 0.77 -5.76 -0.51
CA LEU A 96 2.02 -5.12 -0.14
C LEU A 96 3.09 -5.79 -1.00
N ARG A 97 3.83 -4.98 -1.77
CA ARG A 97 4.92 -5.45 -2.61
C ARG A 97 6.16 -4.62 -2.37
N ILE A 98 7.30 -5.27 -2.25
CA ILE A 98 8.61 -4.61 -2.35
C ILE A 98 9.03 -4.61 -3.82
N GLY A 99 9.32 -3.43 -4.35
CA GLY A 99 9.81 -3.22 -5.71
C GLY A 99 11.31 -2.93 -5.76
N GLY A 100 11.77 -2.43 -6.90
CA GLY A 100 13.19 -2.11 -7.14
C GLY A 100 13.76 -1.20 -6.05
N GLU A 101 15.00 -1.50 -5.66
CA GLU A 101 15.75 -0.80 -4.59
C GLU A 101 15.03 -0.80 -3.22
N GLY A 102 14.06 -1.70 -3.01
CA GLY A 102 13.40 -1.88 -1.71
C GLY A 102 12.19 -1.00 -1.46
N GLN A 103 11.73 -0.23 -2.45
CA GLN A 103 10.56 0.63 -2.28
C GLN A 103 9.30 -0.21 -2.05
N ALA A 104 8.57 0.08 -0.97
CA ALA A 104 7.33 -0.61 -0.65
C ALA A 104 6.11 0.06 -1.29
N PHE A 105 5.19 -0.75 -1.79
CA PHE A 105 3.95 -0.31 -2.42
C PHE A 105 2.77 -1.01 -1.77
N PHE A 106 1.83 -0.21 -1.26
CA PHE A 106 0.52 -0.69 -0.83
C PHE A 106 -0.49 -0.39 -1.92
N GLN A 107 -1.31 -1.37 -2.29
CA GLN A 107 -2.35 -1.17 -3.28
C GLN A 107 -3.62 -1.91 -2.88
N VAL A 108 -4.75 -1.29 -3.19
CA VAL A 108 -6.09 -1.88 -3.09
C VAL A 108 -6.74 -1.82 -4.46
N ASP A 109 -7.26 -2.96 -4.90
CA ASP A 109 -8.02 -3.16 -6.13
C ASP A 109 -9.48 -3.47 -5.77
N THR A 110 -10.42 -2.67 -6.27
CA THR A 110 -11.84 -2.86 -5.97
C THR A 110 -12.41 -4.07 -6.71
N PRO A 111 -13.49 -4.69 -6.21
CA PRO A 111 -14.34 -5.51 -7.07
C PRO A 111 -14.97 -4.65 -8.18
N CYS A 112 -15.54 -5.30 -9.19
CA CYS A 112 -16.36 -4.64 -10.20
C CYS A 112 -17.63 -4.05 -9.54
N VAL A 113 -17.86 -2.76 -9.73
CA VAL A 113 -18.95 -1.98 -9.13
C VAL A 113 -19.64 -1.10 -10.18
N ARG A 114 -20.71 -0.41 -9.80
CA ARG A 114 -21.41 0.50 -10.72
C ARG A 114 -20.48 1.65 -11.12
N GLU A 115 -20.41 1.92 -12.42
CA GLU A 115 -19.61 3.02 -12.97
C GLU A 115 -20.01 4.39 -12.38
N SER A 116 -18.99 5.21 -12.08
CA SER A 116 -19.13 6.60 -11.70
C SER A 116 -17.80 7.33 -11.92
N GLU A 117 -17.83 8.67 -11.92
CA GLU A 117 -16.61 9.46 -11.77
C GLU A 117 -15.90 9.12 -10.46
N VAL A 118 -14.58 9.26 -10.44
CA VAL A 118 -13.72 8.96 -9.28
C VAL A 118 -12.82 10.16 -9.04
N ALA A 119 -12.95 10.77 -7.87
CA ALA A 119 -12.10 11.86 -7.44
C ALA A 119 -10.73 11.34 -6.93
N ASP A 120 -9.77 12.25 -6.80
CA ASP A 120 -8.52 11.93 -6.11
C ASP A 120 -8.75 11.61 -4.63
N SER A 121 -7.83 10.83 -4.06
CA SER A 121 -7.86 10.46 -2.64
C SER A 121 -7.75 11.71 -1.77
N THR A 122 -8.59 11.83 -0.75
CA THR A 122 -8.53 12.93 0.23
C THR A 122 -7.63 12.63 1.43
N SER A 123 -7.17 11.38 1.60
CA SER A 123 -6.21 11.01 2.63
C SER A 123 -4.94 11.86 2.53
N ARG A 124 -4.44 12.34 3.67
CA ARG A 124 -3.27 13.21 3.69
C ARG A 124 -1.98 12.39 3.63
N ALA A 125 -1.26 12.49 2.51
CA ALA A 125 0.10 11.95 2.40
C ALA A 125 1.00 12.48 3.53
N THR A 126 1.92 11.62 3.98
CA THR A 126 2.87 11.97 5.03
C THR A 126 4.25 12.31 4.47
N ALA A 127 4.54 12.03 3.21
CA ALA A 127 5.72 12.48 2.48
C ALA A 127 5.36 13.56 1.44
N PRO A 128 6.34 14.25 0.82
CA PRO A 128 6.07 15.19 -0.26
C PRO A 128 5.21 14.59 -1.38
N LEU A 129 4.38 15.44 -1.98
CA LEU A 129 3.63 15.10 -3.18
C LEU A 129 4.53 15.28 -4.41
N TYR A 130 4.30 14.46 -5.43
CA TYR A 130 5.07 14.46 -6.67
C TYR A 130 4.17 14.73 -7.88
N GLU A 131 3.21 15.65 -7.72
CA GLU A 131 2.30 16.05 -8.79
C GLU A 131 3.07 16.61 -10.00
N GLY A 132 2.69 16.17 -11.20
CA GLY A 132 3.35 16.59 -12.45
C GLY A 132 4.70 15.92 -12.74
N MET A 133 5.19 15.04 -11.85
CA MET A 133 6.38 14.22 -12.11
C MET A 133 6.00 12.97 -12.90
N GLU A 134 6.85 12.57 -13.85
CA GLU A 134 6.65 11.32 -14.61
C GLU A 134 6.77 10.08 -13.71
N PHE A 135 7.65 10.14 -12.71
CA PHE A 135 7.88 9.05 -11.76
C PHE A 135 8.02 9.59 -10.33
N ILE A 136 7.46 8.85 -9.39
CA ILE A 136 7.74 9.04 -7.96
C ILE A 136 9.18 8.59 -7.71
N PRO A 137 10.02 9.40 -7.05
CA PRO A 137 11.40 9.04 -6.80
C PRO A 137 11.52 7.82 -5.88
N ARG A 138 12.74 7.32 -5.76
CA ARG A 138 13.11 6.31 -4.78
C ARG A 138 12.89 6.83 -3.35
N PRO A 139 12.68 5.94 -2.37
CA PRO A 139 12.57 6.35 -0.98
C PRO A 139 13.87 7.03 -0.52
N ASP A 140 13.73 8.17 0.15
CA ASP A 140 14.82 9.04 0.61
C ASP A 140 14.62 9.50 2.06
N ILE A 141 13.56 9.03 2.73
CA ILE A 141 13.25 9.41 4.11
C ILE A 141 13.80 8.38 5.07
N HIS A 142 14.80 8.78 5.84
CA HIS A 142 15.39 7.94 6.87
C HIS A 142 14.46 7.72 8.07
N SER A 143 14.50 6.52 8.62
CA SER A 143 13.90 6.14 9.89
C SER A 143 14.89 5.24 10.64
N ASP A 144 15.24 5.60 11.87
CA ASP A 144 16.23 4.86 12.67
C ASP A 144 15.92 3.35 12.75
N PHE A 145 14.63 3.00 12.80
CA PHE A 145 14.19 1.61 12.86
C PHE A 145 14.17 0.92 11.49
N TRP A 146 13.51 1.54 10.50
CA TRP A 146 13.27 0.91 9.20
C TRP A 146 14.48 0.92 8.29
N SER A 147 15.26 2.00 8.34
CA SER A 147 16.39 2.24 7.44
C SER A 147 17.70 1.66 7.99
N GLY A 148 17.77 1.39 9.29
CA GLY A 148 18.88 0.67 9.89
C GLY A 148 18.89 -0.83 9.55
N GLY A 149 20.08 -1.38 9.34
CA GLY A 149 20.32 -2.81 9.57
C GLY A 149 20.45 -3.00 11.08
N GLY A 150 19.60 -3.83 11.69
CA GLY A 150 19.49 -3.92 13.16
C GLY A 150 20.85 -3.89 13.88
N GLY A 151 21.01 -2.93 14.79
CA GLY A 151 22.12 -2.90 15.74
C GLY A 151 21.97 -3.94 16.84
#